data_AF-A0A1J6KDS1-F1
#
_entry.id   AF-A0A1J6KDS1-F1
#
_cell.length_a   1.000
_cell.length_b   1.000
_cell.length_c   1.000
_cell.angle_alpha   90.00
_cell.angle_beta   90.00
_cell.angle_gamma   90.00
#
_symmetry.space_group_name_H-M   'P 1'
#
loop_
_entity.id
_entity.type
_entity.pdbx_description
1 polymer ?
#
loop_
_entity_poly.entity_id
_entity_poly.type
_entity_poly.pdbx_seq_one_letter_code
_entity_poly.pdbx_strand_id
1 'polypeptide(L)'
;MGGKVDVSVNQTNGPRTFRLSGQNYHQIGSLLPPQRSTPKFEQLYIYDTENEVENRIYAISYCESNNQLHAEIVTDLKQMLDDHNVLAKSFRMVRDRFQEDRSSNVRLRLIGKRGFDGRRYNLPTVSEVAALVVGDFEQ
;
A
#
# COMPACT_ATOMS: atom_id res chain seq x y z
N MET A 1 1.27 -11.11 2.33
CA MET A 1 0.39 -11.77 1.35
C MET A 1 -0.68 -12.51 2.12
N GLY A 2 -1.95 -12.39 1.72
CA GLY A 2 -3.08 -13.08 2.33
C GLY A 2 -3.86 -13.89 1.29
N GLY A 3 -4.55 -14.94 1.74
CA GLY A 3 -5.32 -15.84 0.90
C GLY A 3 -5.78 -17.07 1.68
N LYS A 4 -6.71 -17.84 1.13
CA LYS A 4 -7.20 -19.06 1.77
C LYS A 4 -6.16 -20.17 1.62
N VAL A 5 -5.62 -20.64 2.74
CA VAL A 5 -4.68 -21.77 2.75
C VAL A 5 -5.46 -23.07 2.87
N ASP A 6 -5.33 -23.92 1.85
CA ASP A 6 -5.78 -25.30 1.86
C ASP A 6 -4.65 -26.19 2.40
N VAL A 7 -4.89 -26.73 3.60
CA VAL A 7 -3.97 -27.61 4.33
C VAL A 7 -4.24 -29.10 4.07
N SER A 8 -5.32 -29.44 3.36
CA SER A 8 -5.71 -30.83 3.07
C SER A 8 -4.69 -31.57 2.20
N VAL A 9 -3.79 -30.84 1.56
CA VAL A 9 -2.72 -31.40 0.71
C VAL A 9 -1.60 -32.12 1.49
N ASN A 10 -1.56 -32.03 2.82
CA ASN A 10 -0.52 -32.65 3.66
C ASN A 10 -0.93 -34.00 4.26
N GLN A 11 -1.78 -34.76 3.59
CA GLN A 11 -2.30 -36.03 4.12
C GLN A 11 -1.33 -37.21 4.01
N THR A 12 -0.19 -37.04 3.33
CA THR A 12 0.80 -38.11 3.09
C THR A 12 2.13 -37.80 3.74
N ASN A 13 2.88 -38.85 4.11
CA ASN A 13 4.26 -38.73 4.59
C ASN A 13 5.18 -38.24 3.46
N GLY A 14 5.39 -36.92 3.39
CA GLY A 14 6.26 -36.25 2.44
C GLY A 14 6.54 -34.81 2.89
N PRO A 15 7.37 -34.07 2.14
CA PRO A 15 7.67 -32.68 2.46
C PRO A 15 6.38 -31.85 2.59
N ARG A 16 6.30 -31.04 3.66
CA ARG A 16 5.13 -30.21 3.92
C ARG A 16 4.91 -29.22 2.78
N THR A 17 3.73 -29.25 2.16
CA THR A 17 3.31 -28.33 1.11
C THR A 17 2.13 -27.50 1.61
N PHE A 18 1.89 -26.34 1.02
CA PHE A 18 0.66 -25.59 1.28
C PHE A 18 0.07 -25.14 -0.05
N ARG A 19 -1.25 -25.22 -0.17
CA ARG A 19 -1.95 -24.78 -1.38
C ARG A 19 -2.70 -23.49 -1.05
N LEU A 20 -2.40 -22.41 -1.78
CA LEU A 20 -3.19 -21.18 -1.73
C LEU A 20 -4.34 -21.28 -2.75
N SER A 21 -5.56 -20.98 -2.32
CA SER A 21 -6.77 -21.08 -3.14
C SER A 21 -7.64 -19.81 -3.04
N GLY A 22 -8.52 -19.61 -4.02
CA GLY A 22 -9.42 -18.45 -4.07
C GLY A 22 -8.72 -17.15 -4.50
N GLN A 23 -9.20 -16.01 -3.97
CA GLN A 23 -8.59 -14.70 -4.21
C GLN A 23 -7.42 -14.47 -3.26
N ASN A 24 -6.21 -14.45 -3.81
CA ASN A 24 -5.02 -13.97 -3.10
C ASN A 24 -4.97 -12.45 -3.17
N TYR A 25 -4.54 -11.82 -2.08
CA TYR A 25 -4.40 -10.36 -1.98
C TYR A 25 -3.12 -9.98 -1.24
N HIS A 26 -2.67 -8.75 -1.47
CA HIS A 26 -1.60 -8.17 -0.66
C HIS A 26 -2.22 -7.68 0.64
N GLN A 27 -1.67 -8.17 1.76
CA GLN A 27 -1.96 -7.60 3.06
C GLN A 27 -0.91 -6.53 3.32
N ILE A 28 -1.32 -5.30 3.11
CA ILE A 28 -0.55 -4.11 3.42
C ILE A 28 -0.76 -3.82 4.91
N GLY A 29 0.32 -3.41 5.60
CA GLY A 29 0.26 -3.01 7.00
C GLY A 29 -0.53 -1.72 7.25
N SER A 30 -0.36 -1.15 8.44
CA SER A 30 -1.00 0.13 8.80
C SER A 30 -0.64 1.23 7.80
N LEU A 31 -1.65 2.02 7.41
CA LEU A 31 -1.51 3.18 6.53
C LEU A 31 -0.80 4.36 7.22
N LEU A 32 -0.75 4.35 8.55
CA LEU A 32 0.04 5.28 9.37
C LEU A 32 1.19 4.53 10.05
N PRO A 33 2.35 5.18 10.22
CA PRO A 33 3.45 4.60 10.98
C PRO A 33 3.00 4.36 12.44
N PRO A 34 3.40 3.23 13.05
CA PRO A 34 3.34 3.05 14.49
C PRO A 34 3.95 4.25 15.24
N GLN A 35 3.48 4.52 16.46
CA GLN A 35 4.02 5.60 17.28
C GLN A 35 5.56 5.51 17.37
N ARG A 36 6.23 6.63 17.10
CA ARG A 36 7.70 6.77 17.13
C ARG A 36 8.46 5.91 16.13
N SER A 37 7.79 5.43 15.08
CA SER A 37 8.45 4.79 13.94
C SER A 37 8.54 5.74 12.75
N THR A 38 9.52 5.50 11.89
CA THR A 38 9.72 6.26 10.66
C THR A 38 8.77 5.73 9.58
N PRO A 39 8.12 6.62 8.80
CA PRO A 39 7.20 6.21 7.74
C PRO A 39 7.97 5.47 6.63
N LYS A 40 7.38 4.40 6.10
CA LYS A 40 7.98 3.59 5.02
C LYS A 40 6.95 3.20 3.98
N PHE A 41 7.43 2.93 2.76
CA PHE A 41 6.62 2.46 1.64
C PHE A 41 5.41 3.39 1.38
N GLU A 42 4.20 2.87 1.51
CA GLU A 42 2.95 3.57 1.22
C GLU A 42 2.62 4.66 2.25
N GLN A 43 3.13 4.55 3.48
CA GLN A 43 2.92 5.53 4.54
C GLN A 43 3.47 6.90 4.15
N LEU A 44 4.48 6.94 3.28
CA LEU A 44 5.09 8.19 2.77
C LEU A 44 4.12 9.03 1.93
N TYR A 45 3.01 8.47 1.44
CA TYR A 45 1.98 9.23 0.73
C TYR A 45 0.94 9.86 1.67
N ILE A 46 0.92 9.45 2.95
CA ILE A 46 -0.15 9.74 3.91
C ILE A 46 0.37 10.51 5.12
N TYR A 47 1.48 10.07 5.69
CA TYR A 47 2.06 10.64 6.90
C TYR A 47 2.92 11.86 6.59
N ASP A 48 2.71 12.95 7.33
CA ASP A 48 3.54 14.16 7.32
C ASP A 48 3.97 14.59 5.90
N THR A 49 2.98 14.99 5.10
CA THR A 49 3.21 15.32 3.70
C THR A 49 3.93 16.63 3.49
N GLU A 50 4.02 17.48 4.53
CA GLU A 50 4.84 18.69 4.49
C GLU A 50 6.32 18.34 4.37
N ASN A 51 6.76 17.27 5.05
CA ASN A 51 8.14 16.79 5.03
C ASN A 51 8.32 15.51 4.20
N GLU A 52 7.44 15.24 3.23
CA GLU A 52 7.43 13.98 2.47
C GLU A 52 8.76 13.69 1.74
N VAL A 53 9.37 14.72 1.15
CA VAL A 53 10.62 14.59 0.39
C VAL A 53 11.77 14.18 1.32
N GLU A 54 11.88 14.82 2.47
CA GLU A 54 12.87 14.49 3.51
C GLU A 54 12.61 13.10 4.07
N ASN A 55 11.35 12.77 4.37
CA ASN A 55 10.94 11.45 4.86
C ASN A 55 11.29 10.34 3.85
N ARG A 56 11.11 10.58 2.55
CA ARG A 56 11.50 9.65 1.48
C ARG A 56 13.00 9.47 1.38
N ILE A 57 13.76 10.57 1.41
CA ILE A 57 15.23 10.52 1.39
C ILE A 57 15.71 9.72 2.60
N TYR A 58 15.24 10.05 3.80
CA TYR A 58 15.60 9.38 5.03
C TYR A 58 15.26 7.88 5.01
N ALA A 59 14.07 7.51 4.52
CA ALA A 59 13.64 6.12 4.44
C ALA A 59 14.54 5.26 3.54
N ILE A 60 15.18 5.87 2.54
CA ILE A 60 16.09 5.19 1.60
C ILE A 60 17.54 5.25 2.10
N SER A 61 17.98 6.39 2.63
CA SER A 61 19.37 6.64 3.02
C SER A 61 19.76 6.03 4.38
N TYR A 62 18.80 5.48 5.13
CA TYR A 62 19.03 4.86 6.45
C TYR A 62 20.18 3.84 6.50
N CYS A 63 20.60 3.26 5.37
CA CYS A 63 21.71 2.30 5.29
C CYS A 63 22.98 2.80 4.58
N GLU A 64 23.00 4.00 3.99
CA GLU A 64 24.14 4.47 3.20
C GLU A 64 24.55 5.89 3.59
N SER A 65 25.66 5.99 4.31
CA SER A 65 26.22 7.25 4.84
C SER A 65 26.73 8.22 3.77
N ASN A 66 26.80 7.82 2.50
CA ASN A 66 27.40 8.61 1.40
C ASN A 66 26.43 8.92 0.24
N ASN A 67 25.14 8.65 0.39
CA ASN A 67 24.19 8.85 -0.71
C ASN A 67 23.46 10.20 -0.58
N GLN A 68 24.05 11.24 -1.16
CA GLN A 68 23.41 12.56 -1.26
C GLN A 68 22.34 12.52 -2.35
N LEU A 69 21.14 12.05 -1.98
CA LEU A 69 19.99 12.05 -2.88
C LEU A 69 19.57 13.50 -3.17
N HIS A 70 19.43 13.83 -4.45
CA HIS A 70 18.98 15.15 -4.88
C HIS A 70 17.48 15.32 -4.60
N ALA A 71 17.15 16.25 -3.69
CA ALA A 71 15.77 16.54 -3.30
C ALA A 71 14.89 16.98 -4.49
N GLU A 72 15.48 17.66 -5.48
CA GLU A 72 14.80 18.07 -6.71
C GLU A 72 14.29 16.85 -7.50
N ILE A 73 15.14 15.84 -7.74
CA ILE A 73 14.75 14.61 -8.44
C ILE A 73 13.64 13.88 -7.67
N VAL A 74 13.74 13.80 -6.34
CA VAL A 74 12.71 13.16 -5.50
C VAL A 74 11.38 13.92 -5.61
N THR A 75 11.43 15.25 -5.69
CA THR A 75 10.26 16.11 -5.85
C THR A 75 9.60 15.91 -7.21
N ASP A 76 10.38 15.88 -8.28
CA ASP A 76 9.88 15.66 -9.65
C ASP A 76 9.23 14.28 -9.80
N LEU A 77 9.88 13.23 -9.25
CA LEU A 77 9.33 11.87 -9.26
C LEU A 77 8.05 11.78 -8.44
N LYS A 78 8.00 12.42 -7.27
CA LYS A 78 6.79 12.52 -6.46
C LYS A 78 5.66 13.18 -7.27
N GLN A 79 5.94 14.32 -7.91
CA GLN A 79 4.95 15.06 -8.69
C GLN A 79 4.42 14.23 -9.87
N MET A 80 5.32 13.60 -10.63
CA MET A 80 4.94 12.68 -11.72
C MET A 80 4.03 11.55 -11.24
N LEU A 81 4.33 10.96 -10.07
CA LEU A 81 3.50 9.91 -9.48
C LEU A 81 2.14 10.44 -9.03
N ASP A 82 2.10 11.61 -8.40
CA ASP A 82 0.84 12.24 -7.99
C ASP A 82 -0.06 12.54 -9.22
N ASP A 83 0.53 12.97 -10.33
CA ASP A 83 -0.20 13.33 -11.55
C ASP A 83 -0.71 12.11 -12.34
N HIS A 84 0.09 11.06 -12.44
CA HIS A 84 -0.19 9.93 -13.34
C HIS A 84 -0.56 8.62 -12.65
N ASN A 85 -0.11 8.38 -11.41
CA ASN A 85 -0.31 7.09 -10.77
C ASN A 85 -1.64 7.04 -10.00
N VAL A 86 -2.58 6.24 -10.51
CA VAL A 86 -3.89 6.01 -9.88
C VAL A 86 -3.81 5.46 -8.44
N LEU A 87 -2.76 4.70 -8.12
CA LEU A 87 -2.53 4.22 -6.75
C LEU A 87 -2.08 5.35 -5.85
N ALA A 88 -1.16 6.20 -6.30
CA ALA A 88 -0.73 7.39 -5.55
C ALA A 88 -1.95 8.26 -5.21
N LYS A 89 -2.83 8.52 -6.19
CA LYS A 89 -4.10 9.24 -5.98
C LYS A 89 -5.01 8.58 -4.94
N SER A 90 -5.06 7.24 -4.91
CA SER A 90 -5.82 6.50 -3.90
C SER A 90 -5.28 6.74 -2.48
N PHE A 91 -3.96 6.76 -2.32
CA PHE A 91 -3.34 7.07 -1.03
C PHE A 91 -3.52 8.55 -0.65
N ARG A 92 -3.48 9.49 -1.62
CA ARG A 92 -3.77 10.90 -1.37
C ARG A 92 -5.20 11.13 -0.89
N MET A 93 -6.18 10.41 -1.44
CA MET A 93 -7.57 10.47 -0.95
C MET A 93 -7.68 10.01 0.51
N VAL A 94 -6.96 8.95 0.88
CA VAL A 94 -6.91 8.48 2.27
C VAL A 94 -6.26 9.53 3.19
N ARG A 95 -5.17 10.17 2.74
CA ARG A 95 -4.53 11.27 3.47
C ARG A 95 -5.52 12.40 3.75
N ASP A 96 -6.20 12.88 2.71
CA ASP A 96 -7.14 14.00 2.81
C ASP A 96 -8.24 13.68 3.82
N ARG A 97 -8.72 12.42 3.80
CA ARG A 97 -9.70 11.93 4.78
C ARG A 97 -9.19 11.95 6.22
N PHE A 98 -7.94 11.55 6.45
CA PHE A 98 -7.32 11.63 7.79
C PHE A 98 -7.08 13.07 8.26
N GLN A 99 -6.87 14.02 7.35
CA GLN A 99 -6.74 15.44 7.69
C GLN A 99 -8.08 16.06 8.09
N GLU A 100 -9.17 15.67 7.42
CA GLU A 100 -10.54 16.07 7.77
C GLU A 100 -11.02 15.45 9.09
N ASP A 101 -10.81 14.14 9.28
CA ASP A 101 -11.23 13.40 10.47
C ASP A 101 -10.16 12.39 10.90
N ARG A 102 -9.41 12.78 11.94
CA ARG A 102 -8.35 11.94 12.55
C ARG A 102 -8.87 10.74 13.32
N SER A 103 -10.17 10.69 13.64
CA SER A 103 -10.79 9.63 14.42
C SER A 103 -11.46 8.54 13.57
N SER A 104 -11.62 8.79 12.28
CA SER A 104 -12.21 7.85 11.33
C SER A 104 -11.36 6.59 11.15
N ASN A 105 -11.96 5.41 11.33
CA ASN A 105 -11.37 4.13 10.95
C ASN A 105 -11.45 3.94 9.43
N VAL A 106 -10.36 4.28 8.73
CA VAL A 106 -10.28 4.18 7.25
C VAL A 106 -9.57 2.90 6.83
N ARG A 107 -10.18 2.14 5.91
CA ARG A 107 -9.55 0.98 5.26
C ARG A 107 -9.51 1.15 3.75
N LEU A 108 -8.29 1.16 3.19
CA LEU A 108 -8.07 1.14 1.74
C LEU A 108 -8.07 -0.30 1.22
N ARG A 109 -8.88 -0.58 0.19
CA ARG A 109 -8.90 -1.86 -0.52
C ARG A 109 -8.63 -1.62 -2.00
N LEU A 110 -7.47 -2.08 -2.48
CA LEU A 110 -7.12 -2.06 -3.89
C LEU A 110 -7.61 -3.35 -4.55
N ILE A 111 -8.65 -3.25 -5.39
CA ILE A 111 -9.26 -4.40 -6.06
C ILE A 111 -8.76 -4.46 -7.50
N GLY A 112 -7.90 -5.44 -7.79
CA GLY A 112 -7.48 -5.73 -9.16
C GLY A 112 -8.51 -6.61 -9.86
N LYS A 113 -9.06 -6.15 -11.00
CA LYS A 113 -9.79 -7.03 -11.91
C LYS A 113 -8.78 -7.87 -12.67
N ARG A 114 -8.88 -9.20 -12.58
CA ARG A 114 -8.20 -10.09 -13.53
C ARG A 114 -9.04 -10.07 -14.81
N GLY A 115 -8.64 -9.26 -15.79
CA GLY A 115 -9.10 -9.46 -17.15
C GLY A 115 -8.69 -10.85 -17.65
N PHE A 116 -9.31 -11.31 -18.74
CA PHE A 116 -8.93 -12.57 -19.41
C PHE A 116 -7.50 -12.57 -19.97
N ASP A 117 -6.79 -11.44 -19.95
CA ASP A 117 -5.41 -11.35 -20.39
C ASP A 117 -4.45 -11.81 -19.29
N GLY A 118 -3.90 -13.02 -19.47
CA GLY A 118 -2.91 -13.65 -18.59
C GLY A 118 -1.50 -13.07 -18.67
N ARG A 119 -1.30 -11.93 -19.35
CA ARG A 119 0.01 -11.29 -19.45
C ARG A 119 0.44 -10.64 -18.14
N ARG A 120 1.77 -10.67 -17.90
CA ARG A 120 2.44 -10.22 -16.67
C ARG A 120 2.61 -8.71 -16.54
N TYR A 121 2.28 -7.93 -17.57
CA TYR A 121 2.54 -6.48 -17.65
C TYR A 121 1.28 -5.71 -18.08
N ASN A 122 0.19 -5.90 -17.37
CA ASN A 122 -0.99 -5.06 -17.58
C ASN A 122 -0.76 -3.70 -16.90
N LEU A 123 -1.10 -2.60 -17.58
CA LEU A 123 -1.14 -1.28 -16.93
C LEU A 123 -2.02 -1.41 -15.67
N PRO A 124 -1.62 -0.84 -14.52
CA PRO A 124 -2.44 -0.85 -13.32
C PRO A 124 -3.76 -0.15 -13.61
N THR A 125 -4.78 -0.97 -13.86
CA THR A 125 -6.15 -0.57 -14.09
C THR A 125 -6.89 -0.87 -12.81
N VAL A 126 -6.84 0.08 -11.85
CA VAL A 126 -7.71 -0.01 -10.68
C VAL A 126 -9.13 0.18 -11.18
N SER A 127 -9.96 -0.84 -10.97
CA SER A 127 -11.33 -0.79 -11.47
C SER A 127 -12.30 -0.13 -10.50
N GLU A 128 -11.89 0.04 -9.25
CA GLU A 128 -12.62 0.75 -8.20
C GLU A 128 -11.68 0.99 -7.02
N VAL A 129 -11.64 2.22 -6.52
CA VAL A 129 -11.04 2.57 -5.23
C VAL A 129 -12.20 2.81 -4.29
N ALA A 130 -12.54 1.83 -3.47
CA ALA A 130 -13.56 1.98 -2.44
C ALA A 130 -12.85 2.22 -1.10
N ALA A 131 -12.94 3.44 -0.57
CA ALA A 131 -12.63 3.72 0.83
C ALA A 131 -13.88 3.34 1.64
N LEU A 132 -13.80 2.26 2.42
CA LEU A 132 -14.89 1.88 3.33
C LEU A 132 -14.66 2.58 4.67
N VAL A 133 -15.60 3.45 5.06
CA VAL A 133 -15.70 3.98 6.41
C VAL A 133 -16.40 2.93 7.26
N VAL A 134 -15.72 2.41 8.27
CA VAL A 134 -16.39 1.60 9.29
C VAL A 134 -17.09 2.57 10.24
N GLY A 135 -18.35 2.89 9.94
CA GLY A 135 -19.31 3.23 10.99
C GLY A 135 -19.86 1.92 11.56
N ASP A 136 -20.13 1.89 12.86
CA ASP A 136 -20.81 0.75 13.48
C ASP A 136 -22.17 0.55 12.79
N PHE A 137 -22.23 -0.41 11.87
CA PHE A 137 -23.48 -0.90 11.28
C PHE A 137 -23.91 -2.21 11.95
N GLU A 138 -23.71 -2.30 13.27
CA GLU A 138 -24.26 -3.35 14.11
C GLU A 138 -25.36 -2.74 14.98
N GLN A 139 -26.60 -2.92 14.51
CA GLN A 139 -27.69 -3.36 15.37
C GLN A 139 -28.34 -4.58 14.70
#